data_AF-A0A929M7Y0-F1
#
_entry.id   AF-A0A929M7Y0-F1
#
_cell.length_a   1.000
_cell.length_b   1.000
_cell.length_c   1.000
_cell.angle_alpha   90.00
_cell.angle_beta   90.00
_cell.angle_gamma   90.00
#
_symmetry.space_group_name_H-M   'P 1'
#
loop_
_entity.id
_entity.type
_entity.pdbx_description
1 polymer ?
#
loop_
_entity_poly.entity_id
_entity_poly.type
_entity_poly.pdbx_seq_one_letter_code
_entity_poly.pdbx_strand_id
1 'polypeptide(L)'
;MNEQNLTYIENLKLKDVPWDRLSCSYGTAELFAQILNTLTKAVTKSKFDEKELSELLDDIFGECEYQETFWHATPFALVFLVRIYKS
;
A
#
# COMPACT_ATOMS: atom_id res chain seq x y z
N MET A 1 3.06 20.54 -5.94
CA MET A 1 3.22 20.00 -4.57
C MET A 1 3.87 21.10 -3.73
N ASN A 2 3.40 21.39 -2.52
CA ASN A 2 4.08 22.32 -1.60
C ASN A 2 4.97 21.55 -0.62
N GLU A 3 5.80 22.26 0.15
CA GLU A 3 6.71 21.67 1.14
C GLU A 3 5.97 20.83 2.19
N GLN A 4 4.83 21.34 2.69
CA GLN A 4 4.00 20.63 3.66
C GLN A 4 3.54 19.25 3.15
N ASN A 5 3.08 19.17 1.90
CA ASN A 5 2.64 17.92 1.28
C ASN A 5 3.79 16.93 1.11
N LEU A 6 4.99 17.42 0.76
CA LEU A 6 6.18 16.58 0.61
C LEU A 6 6.60 16.01 1.97
N THR A 7 6.67 16.86 3.00
CA THR A 7 6.97 16.42 4.37
C THR A 7 5.96 15.42 4.88
N TYR A 8 4.67 15.62 4.59
CA TYR A 8 3.62 14.65 4.94
C TYR A 8 3.86 13.30 4.25
N ILE A 9 4.04 13.30 2.91
CA ILE A 9 4.27 12.07 2.14
C ILE A 9 5.51 11.34 2.66
N GLU A 10 6.58 12.05 2.99
CA GLU A 10 7.84 11.49 3.50
C GLU A 10 7.73 10.93 4.93
N ASN A 11 6.87 11.48 5.77
CA ASN A 11 6.76 11.07 7.18
C ASN A 11 5.52 10.22 7.50
N LEU A 12 4.65 9.99 6.51
CA LEU A 12 3.44 9.19 6.69
C LEU A 12 3.78 7.77 7.18
N LYS A 13 3.14 7.32 8.25
CA LYS A 13 3.29 5.96 8.79
C LYS A 13 2.07 5.13 8.46
N LEU A 14 2.26 3.81 8.33
CA LEU A 14 1.17 2.86 8.08
C LEU A 14 0.01 3.01 9.07
N LYS A 15 0.30 3.23 10.36
CA LYS A 15 -0.71 3.40 11.41
C LYS A 15 -1.45 4.75 11.38
N ASP A 16 -0.90 5.74 10.68
CA ASP A 16 -1.45 7.10 10.65
C ASP A 16 -2.47 7.26 9.51
N VAL A 17 -2.61 6.25 8.64
CA VAL A 17 -3.64 6.20 7.59
C VAL A 17 -4.93 5.63 8.18
N PRO A 18 -6.08 6.29 7.99
CA PRO A 18 -7.37 5.83 8.52
C PRO A 18 -7.98 4.74 7.63
N TRP A 19 -7.34 3.57 7.59
CA TRP A 19 -7.73 2.44 6.73
C TRP A 19 -9.19 2.00 6.89
N ASP A 20 -9.70 2.05 8.13
CA ASP A 20 -11.09 1.78 8.50
C ASP A 20 -12.10 2.75 7.88
N ARG A 21 -11.63 3.91 7.41
CA ARG A 21 -12.48 4.94 6.78
C ARG A 21 -12.28 5.05 5.28
N LEU A 22 -11.25 4.41 4.73
CA LEU A 22 -10.98 4.42 3.30
C LEU A 22 -11.78 3.29 2.65
N SER A 23 -12.69 3.66 1.74
CA SER A 23 -13.42 2.68 0.94
C SER A 23 -12.46 1.97 -0.02
N CYS A 24 -12.64 0.66 -0.17
CA CYS A 24 -12.01 -0.18 -1.18
C CYS A 24 -13.07 -0.92 -1.99
N SER A 25 -12.62 -1.79 -2.91
CA SER A 25 -13.46 -2.62 -3.77
C SER A 25 -14.51 -3.41 -2.98
N TYR A 26 -14.15 -3.93 -1.80
CA TYR A 26 -15.02 -4.72 -0.94
C TYR A 26 -14.96 -4.26 0.52
N GLY A 27 -15.47 -3.06 0.79
CA GLY A 27 -15.62 -2.54 2.15
C GLY A 27 -14.59 -1.48 2.50
N THR A 28 -13.82 -1.70 3.55
CA THR A 28 -12.80 -0.77 4.06
C THR A 28 -11.40 -1.32 3.83
N ALA A 29 -10.43 -0.42 3.73
CA ALA A 29 -9.04 -0.75 3.47
C ALA A 29 -8.30 -1.36 4.68
N GLU A 30 -8.99 -1.95 5.66
CA GLU A 30 -8.40 -2.44 6.92
C GLU A 30 -7.26 -3.44 6.72
N LEU A 31 -7.33 -4.24 5.65
CA LEU A 31 -6.32 -5.24 5.32
C LEU A 31 -5.02 -4.65 4.73
N PHE A 32 -5.05 -3.41 4.22
CA PHE A 32 -3.88 -2.80 3.57
C PHE A 32 -2.66 -2.75 4.47
N ALA A 33 -2.85 -2.40 5.75
CA ALA A 33 -1.76 -2.32 6.70
C ALA A 33 -1.05 -3.68 6.87
N GLN A 34 -1.82 -4.78 6.87
CA GLN A 34 -1.27 -6.12 6.97
C GLN A 34 -0.55 -6.53 5.67
N ILE A 35 -1.14 -6.27 4.51
CA ILE A 35 -0.58 -6.62 3.21
C ILE A 35 0.74 -5.87 2.99
N LEU A 36 0.78 -4.56 3.21
CA LEU A 36 1.99 -3.74 3.04
C LEU A 36 3.12 -4.13 4.01
N ASN A 37 2.79 -4.50 5.25
CA ASN A 37 3.78 -5.02 6.20
C ASN A 37 4.36 -6.36 5.74
N THR A 38 3.52 -7.22 5.16
CA THR A 38 3.95 -8.52 4.64
C THR A 38 4.83 -8.33 3.40
N LEU A 39 4.45 -7.43 2.50
CA LEU A 39 5.25 -7.03 1.35
C LEU A 39 6.62 -6.50 1.75
N THR A 40 6.69 -5.60 2.73
CA THR A 40 7.96 -5.06 3.23
C THR A 40 8.88 -6.17 3.74
N LYS A 41 8.32 -7.16 4.44
CA LYS A 41 9.09 -8.33 4.89
C LYS A 41 9.53 -9.18 3.70
N ALA A 42 8.66 -9.46 2.74
CA ALA A 42 8.99 -10.26 1.57
C ALA A 42 10.13 -9.66 0.73
N VAL A 43 10.11 -8.34 0.49
CA VAL A 43 11.15 -7.62 -0.26
C VAL A 43 12.49 -7.57 0.49
N THR A 44 12.47 -7.60 1.82
CA THR A 44 13.70 -7.57 2.65
C THR A 44 14.27 -8.95 2.98
N LYS A 45 13.58 -10.05 2.62
CA LYS A 45 14.11 -11.41 2.79
C LYS A 45 15.35 -11.64 1.92
N SER A 46 16.31 -12.39 2.46
CA SER A 46 17.51 -12.80 1.70
C SER A 46 17.21 -13.74 0.54
N LYS A 47 16.14 -14.53 0.65
CA LYS A 47 15.63 -15.38 -0.41
C LYS A 47 14.31 -14.79 -0.91
N PHE A 48 14.37 -14.27 -2.12
CA PHE A 48 13.22 -13.71 -2.82
C PHE A 48 12.31 -14.82 -3.34
N ASP A 49 11.01 -14.69 -3.11
CA ASP A 49 9.97 -15.56 -3.64
C ASP A 49 9.08 -14.73 -4.57
N GLU A 50 9.26 -14.93 -5.88
CA GLU A 50 8.51 -14.21 -6.91
C GLU A 50 7.00 -14.46 -6.83
N LYS A 51 6.60 -15.67 -6.41
CA LYS A 51 5.19 -16.03 -6.32
C LYS A 51 4.54 -15.33 -5.12
N GLU A 52 5.19 -15.38 -3.96
CA GLU A 52 4.74 -14.63 -2.78
C GLU A 52 4.64 -13.12 -3.09
N LEU A 53 5.61 -12.58 -3.83
CA LEU A 53 5.56 -11.17 -4.22
C LEU A 53 4.38 -10.87 -5.14
N SER A 54 4.16 -11.70 -6.17
CA SER A 54 3.07 -11.51 -7.11
C SER A 54 1.71 -11.54 -6.40
N GLU A 55 1.49 -12.51 -5.51
CA GLU A 55 0.25 -12.64 -4.75
C GLU A 55 -0.01 -11.39 -3.88
N LEU A 56 1.03 -10.86 -3.21
CA LEU A 56 0.90 -9.63 -2.40
C LEU A 56 0.61 -8.39 -3.25
N LEU A 57 1.16 -8.31 -4.46
CA LEU A 57 0.88 -7.20 -5.38
C LEU A 57 -0.53 -7.29 -5.97
N ASP A 58 -0.99 -8.50 -6.27
CA ASP A 58 -2.37 -8.75 -6.71
C ASP A 58 -3.38 -8.38 -5.62
N ASP A 59 -3.09 -8.71 -4.36
CA ASP A 59 -3.91 -8.29 -3.21
C ASP A 59 -3.97 -6.76 -3.09
N ILE A 60 -2.83 -6.06 -3.20
CA ILE A 60 -2.79 -4.60 -3.19
C ILE A 60 -3.59 -4.01 -4.35
N PHE A 61 -3.45 -4.59 -5.55
CA PHE A 61 -4.16 -4.13 -6.73
C PHE A 61 -5.67 -4.31 -6.59
N GLY A 62 -6.13 -5.46 -6.11
CA GLY A 62 -7.54 -5.75 -5.88
C GLY A 62 -8.20 -4.81 -4.86
N GLU A 63 -7.43 -4.29 -3.90
CA GLU A 63 -7.90 -3.29 -2.95
C GLU A 63 -7.81 -1.83 -3.48
N CYS A 64 -6.95 -1.56 -4.48
CA CYS A 64 -6.82 -0.25 -5.11
C CYS A 64 -7.85 -0.01 -6.21
N GLU A 65 -8.12 -1.02 -7.03
CA GLU A 65 -8.84 -0.86 -8.29
C GLU A 65 -9.97 -1.89 -8.41
N TYR A 66 -11.13 -1.43 -8.85
CA TYR A 66 -12.21 -2.30 -9.29
C TYR A 66 -13.02 -1.63 -10.39
N GLN A 67 -13.27 -2.36 -11.48
CA GLN A 67 -14.05 -1.91 -12.64
C GLN A 67 -13.57 -0.58 -13.21
N GLU A 68 -12.29 -0.52 -13.54
CA GLU A 68 -11.59 0.64 -14.11
C GLU A 68 -11.63 1.88 -13.21
N THR A 69 -11.88 1.69 -11.91
CA THR A 69 -12.02 2.77 -10.92
C THR A 69 -11.03 2.58 -9.78
N PHE A 70 -10.21 3.60 -9.55
CA PHE A 70 -9.31 3.67 -8.40
C PHE A 70 -10.02 4.20 -7.15
N TRP A 71 -9.84 3.49 -6.03
CA TRP A 71 -10.40 3.84 -4.74
C TRP A 71 -9.49 4.79 -3.94
N HIS A 72 -10.04 5.41 -2.90
CA HIS A 72 -9.34 6.37 -2.05
C HIS A 72 -8.10 5.79 -1.32
N ALA A 73 -8.01 4.47 -1.19
CA ALA A 73 -6.84 3.78 -0.64
C ALA A 73 -5.62 3.81 -1.60
N THR A 74 -5.84 3.90 -2.91
CA THR A 74 -4.80 3.85 -3.96
C THR A 74 -3.64 4.83 -3.75
N PRO A 75 -3.86 6.15 -3.53
CA PRO A 75 -2.74 7.08 -3.35
C PRO A 75 -1.87 6.72 -2.14
N PHE A 76 -2.45 6.17 -1.07
CA PHE A 76 -1.69 5.71 0.09
C PHE A 76 -0.86 4.48 -0.24
N ALA A 77 -1.45 3.50 -0.94
CA ALA A 77 -0.74 2.32 -1.41
C ALA A 77 0.51 2.69 -2.22
N LEU A 78 0.36 3.60 -3.19
CA LEU A 78 1.47 4.06 -4.04
C LEU A 78 2.60 4.71 -3.23
N VAL A 79 2.26 5.51 -2.22
CA VAL A 79 3.26 6.13 -1.32
C VAL A 79 4.10 5.06 -0.61
N PHE A 80 3.49 3.97 -0.15
CA PHE A 80 4.24 2.90 0.53
C PHE A 80 5.00 2.01 -0.46
N LEU A 81 4.40 1.66 -1.60
CA LEU A 81 5.07 0.88 -2.64
C LEU A 81 6.37 1.57 -3.10
N VAL A 82 6.30 2.85 -3.44
CA VAL A 82 7.50 3.63 -3.85
C VAL A 82 8.59 3.57 -2.79
N ARG A 83 8.24 3.64 -1.49
CA ARG A 83 9.23 3.58 -0.41
C ARG A 83 9.81 2.18 -0.24
N ILE A 84 8.98 1.15 -0.31
CA ILE A 84 9.43 -0.24 -0.19
C ILE A 84 10.46 -0.57 -1.27
N TYR A 85 10.24 -0.15 -2.52
CA TYR A 85 11.15 -0.45 -3.63
C TYR A 85 12.30 0.54 -3.82
N LYS A 86 12.24 1.73 -3.21
CA LYS A 86 13.35 2.70 -3.23
C LYS A 86 14.37 2.45 -2.11
N SER A 87 13.95 1.75 -1.04
CA SER A 87 14.79 1.44 0.13
C SER A 87 15.81 0.35 -0.19
#